data_AF-A0A1F4ADK5-F1
#
_entry.id   AF-A0A1F4ADK5-F1
#
_cell.length_a   1.000
_cell.length_b   1.000
_cell.length_c   1.000
_cell.angle_alpha   90.00
_cell.angle_beta   90.00
_cell.angle_gamma   90.00
#
_symmetry.space_group_name_H-M   'P 1'
#
loop_
_entity.id
_entity.type
_entity.pdbx_description
1 polymer ?
#
loop_
_entity_poly.entity_id
_entity_poly.type
_entity_poly.pdbx_seq_one_letter_code
_entity_poly.pdbx_strand_id
1 'polypeptide(L)'
;MTEQPKRSLLDRLSALLMRVPENHGELLHLLHAAYEKNLLDADALSMIEGVMQVSEMQVRDIMVPRAQMDLINIDDTPDRFIPHVIATAHSRFPVIDRDRDDVIGILLAKDLLRYYAGEEEFNVRDMLRPAVFVPESKRLNVLLREFRANRNHMAIVVDEYGGVAGLVTIEDVLGQIVGEIEDEYDLDETEDHILQEG
;
A
#
# COMPACT_ATOMS: atom_id res chain seq x y z
N MET A 1 -37.63 -27.48 -2.85
CA MET A 1 -37.15 -27.71 -1.47
C MET A 1 -36.04 -28.73 -1.54
N THR A 2 -34.78 -28.29 -1.52
CA THR A 2 -33.61 -29.17 -1.47
C THR A 2 -33.11 -29.21 -0.03
N GLU A 3 -33.34 -30.34 0.65
CA GLU A 3 -32.84 -30.62 1.99
C GLU A 3 -31.31 -30.58 1.99
N GLN A 4 -30.72 -29.78 2.88
CA GLN A 4 -29.30 -29.87 3.19
C GLN A 4 -29.03 -31.14 4.02
N PRO A 5 -28.00 -31.94 3.70
CA PRO A 5 -27.72 -33.17 4.43
C PRO A 5 -27.28 -32.85 5.86
N LYS A 6 -27.90 -33.52 6.84
CA LYS A 6 -27.52 -33.43 8.25
C LYS A 6 -26.10 -33.99 8.43
N ARG A 7 -25.16 -33.13 8.82
CA ARG A 7 -23.76 -33.51 9.15
C ARG A 7 -23.74 -34.70 10.12
N SER A 8 -22.93 -35.72 9.83
CA SER A 8 -22.86 -36.96 10.59
C SER A 8 -22.26 -36.72 11.98
N LEU A 9 -22.66 -37.51 12.98
CA LEU A 9 -22.08 -37.47 14.33
C LEU A 9 -20.56 -37.72 14.32
N LEU A 10 -20.06 -38.46 13.33
CA LEU A 10 -18.63 -38.69 13.12
C LEU A 10 -17.91 -37.44 12.60
N ASP A 11 -18.57 -36.61 11.78
CA ASP A 11 -18.03 -35.33 11.31
C ASP A 11 -17.95 -34.32 12.46
N ARG A 12 -18.89 -34.38 13.40
CA ARG A 12 -18.86 -33.58 14.63
C ARG A 12 -17.76 -34.05 15.60
N LEU A 13 -17.53 -35.36 15.68
CA LEU A 13 -16.49 -35.94 16.53
C LEU A 13 -15.09 -35.70 15.95
N SER A 14 -14.92 -35.77 14.63
CA SER A 14 -13.65 -35.44 13.96
C SER A 14 -13.34 -33.94 14.03
N ALA A 15 -14.35 -33.07 13.95
CA ALA A 15 -14.21 -31.64 14.20
C ALA A 15 -13.91 -31.31 15.68
N LEU A 16 -14.32 -32.16 16.63
CA LEU A 16 -13.91 -32.05 18.04
C LEU A 16 -12.44 -32.48 18.24
N LEU A 17 -11.93 -33.36 17.36
CA LEU A 17 -10.58 -33.94 17.44
C LEU A 17 -9.54 -33.13 16.66
N MET A 18 -9.92 -32.50 15.54
CA MET A 18 -9.15 -31.46 14.86
C MET A 18 -9.52 -30.12 15.49
N ARG A 19 -8.67 -29.58 16.37
CA ARG A 19 -8.83 -28.20 16.87
C ARG A 19 -8.61 -27.20 15.73
N VAL A 20 -9.65 -26.97 14.95
CA VAL A 20 -9.69 -25.86 13.99
C VAL A 20 -9.90 -24.59 14.81
N PRO A 21 -9.07 -23.54 14.63
CA PRO A 21 -9.25 -22.28 15.34
C PRO A 21 -10.58 -21.63 14.97
N GLU A 22 -11.36 -21.20 15.96
CA GLU A 22 -12.68 -20.57 15.75
C GLU A 22 -12.61 -19.04 15.70
N ASN A 23 -11.51 -18.45 16.14
CA ASN A 23 -11.30 -17.02 16.19
C ASN A 23 -9.83 -16.64 15.87
N HIS A 24 -9.61 -15.33 15.67
CA HIS A 24 -8.30 -14.77 15.33
C HIS A 24 -7.21 -15.12 16.35
N GLY A 25 -7.53 -15.06 17.65
CA GLY A 25 -6.58 -15.37 18.73
C GLY A 25 -6.14 -16.84 18.74
N GLU A 26 -7.08 -17.76 18.52
CA GLU A 26 -6.77 -19.18 18.38
C GLU A 26 -5.93 -19.47 17.13
N LEU A 27 -6.20 -18.78 16.02
CA LEU A 27 -5.40 -18.90 14.80
C LEU A 27 -3.97 -18.41 15.02
N LEU A 28 -3.79 -17.26 15.67
CA LEU A 28 -2.46 -16.75 16.05
C LEU A 28 -1.71 -17.73 16.95
N HIS A 29 -2.38 -18.28 17.97
CA HIS A 29 -1.75 -19.26 18.85
C HIS A 29 -1.26 -20.51 18.09
N LEU A 30 -2.03 -20.98 17.11
CA LEU A 30 -1.62 -22.08 16.25
C LEU A 30 -0.42 -21.71 15.36
N LEU A 31 -0.40 -20.49 14.80
CA LEU A 31 0.70 -19.99 13.98
C LEU A 31 2.00 -19.86 14.79
N HIS A 32 1.94 -19.31 16.00
CA HIS A 32 3.10 -19.28 16.91
C HIS A 32 3.59 -20.69 17.27
N ALA A 33 2.68 -21.63 17.55
CA ALA A 33 3.08 -23.02 17.81
C ALA A 33 3.71 -23.70 16.58
N ALA A 34 3.35 -23.28 15.36
CA ALA A 34 4.00 -23.74 14.13
C ALA A 34 5.40 -23.13 13.96
N TYR A 35 5.58 -21.85 14.30
CA TYR A 35 6.87 -21.17 14.36
C TYR A 35 7.82 -21.82 15.38
N GLU A 36 7.38 -22.07 16.62
CA GLU A 36 8.18 -22.76 17.66
C GLU A 36 8.65 -24.16 17.23
N LYS A 37 7.90 -24.80 16.32
CA LYS A 37 8.23 -26.11 15.75
C LYS A 37 9.06 -26.01 14.45
N ASN A 38 9.51 -24.82 14.07
CA ASN A 38 10.25 -24.54 12.84
C ASN A 38 9.49 -24.94 11.55
N LEU A 39 8.16 -24.88 11.58
CA LEU A 39 7.32 -25.08 10.39
C LEU A 39 7.08 -23.78 9.60
N LEU A 40 7.31 -22.65 10.26
CA LEU A 40 7.29 -21.30 9.73
C LEU A 40 8.54 -20.59 10.23
N ASP A 41 9.13 -19.73 9.41
CA ASP A 41 10.14 -18.77 9.86
C ASP A 41 9.46 -17.51 10.42
N ALA A 42 10.28 -16.58 10.95
CA ALA A 42 9.79 -15.37 11.59
C ALA A 42 9.13 -14.43 10.57
N ASP A 43 9.70 -14.33 9.37
CA ASP A 43 9.22 -13.44 8.31
C ASP A 43 7.86 -13.90 7.79
N ALA A 44 7.68 -15.20 7.57
CA ALA A 44 6.41 -15.79 7.17
C ALA A 44 5.33 -15.59 8.25
N LEU A 45 5.68 -15.75 9.53
CA LEU A 45 4.76 -15.49 10.63
C LEU A 45 4.33 -14.02 10.64
N SER A 46 5.30 -13.09 10.60
CA SER A 46 5.06 -11.64 10.55
C SER A 46 4.18 -11.25 9.37
N MET A 47 4.46 -11.77 8.18
CA MET A 47 3.65 -11.50 6.99
C MET A 47 2.21 -12.02 7.13
N ILE A 48 2.02 -13.20 7.72
CA ILE A 48 0.66 -13.74 7.95
C ILE A 48 -0.10 -12.84 8.92
N GLU A 49 0.53 -12.38 9.99
CA GLU A 49 -0.05 -11.43 10.94
C GLU A 49 -0.44 -10.11 10.26
N GLY A 50 0.46 -9.55 9.43
CA GLY A 50 0.20 -8.35 8.63
C GLY A 50 -0.98 -8.51 7.66
N VAL A 51 -1.09 -9.65 6.97
CA VAL A 51 -2.27 -9.95 6.12
C VAL A 51 -3.56 -9.96 6.93
N MET A 52 -3.53 -10.54 8.14
CA MET A 52 -4.70 -10.59 9.01
C MET A 52 -5.10 -9.17 9.46
N GLN A 53 -4.15 -8.33 9.83
CA GLN A 53 -4.37 -6.93 10.19
C GLN A 53 -4.96 -6.11 9.03
N VAL A 54 -4.38 -6.20 7.82
CA VAL A 54 -4.87 -5.50 6.62
C VAL A 54 -6.32 -5.85 6.27
N SER A 55 -6.80 -7.03 6.68
CA SER A 55 -8.20 -7.42 6.47
C SER A 55 -9.21 -6.61 7.32
N GLU A 56 -8.75 -6.04 8.43
CA GLU A 56 -9.55 -5.26 9.39
C GLU A 56 -9.37 -3.75 9.23
N MET A 57 -8.26 -3.30 8.64
CA MET A 57 -7.93 -1.90 8.43
C MET A 57 -8.70 -1.23 7.28
N GLN A 58 -8.79 0.10 7.36
CA GLN A 58 -9.40 0.99 6.38
C GLN A 58 -8.36 1.97 5.80
N VAL A 59 -8.70 2.61 4.67
CA VAL A 59 -7.83 3.55 3.96
C VAL A 59 -7.35 4.69 4.87
N ARG A 60 -8.24 5.26 5.68
CA ARG A 60 -7.88 6.34 6.60
C ARG A 60 -6.79 5.98 7.62
N ASP A 61 -6.58 4.69 7.89
CA ASP A 61 -5.63 4.25 8.90
C ASP A 61 -4.18 4.35 8.41
N ILE A 62 -3.97 4.43 7.08
CA ILE A 62 -2.63 4.46 6.46
C ILE A 62 -2.44 5.56 5.41
N MET A 63 -3.49 6.32 5.07
CA MET A 63 -3.38 7.34 4.02
C MET A 63 -2.38 8.44 4.40
N VAL A 64 -1.68 8.97 3.41
CA VAL A 64 -0.93 10.22 3.56
C VAL A 64 -1.94 11.37 3.65
N PRO A 65 -2.01 12.10 4.78
CA PRO A 65 -2.99 13.15 4.95
C PRO A 65 -2.81 14.29 3.95
N ARG A 66 -3.91 14.98 3.60
CA ARG A 66 -3.93 16.10 2.65
C ARG A 66 -2.80 17.10 2.82
N ALA A 67 -2.47 17.44 4.07
CA ALA A 67 -1.46 18.44 4.39
C ALA A 67 -0.02 17.99 4.06
N GLN A 68 0.22 16.68 4.00
CA GLN A 68 1.53 16.06 3.76
C GLN A 68 1.69 15.58 2.31
N MET A 69 0.64 15.69 1.48
CA MET A 69 0.75 15.33 0.07
C MET A 69 1.69 16.28 -0.67
N ASP A 70 2.68 15.71 -1.36
CA ASP A 70 3.46 16.38 -2.39
C ASP A 70 2.65 16.43 -3.69
N LEU A 71 2.45 17.65 -4.20
CA LEU A 71 1.54 17.95 -5.29
C LEU A 71 2.27 18.76 -6.36
N ILE A 72 1.82 18.63 -7.61
CA ILE A 72 2.27 19.49 -8.72
C ILE A 72 1.11 20.37 -9.15
N ASN A 73 1.35 21.68 -9.29
CA ASN A 73 0.39 22.57 -9.93
C ASN A 73 0.60 22.52 -11.45
N ILE A 74 -0.47 22.31 -12.21
CA ILE A 74 -0.42 22.21 -13.67
C ILE A 74 0.01 23.51 -14.36
N ASP A 75 -0.16 24.65 -13.70
CA ASP A 75 0.22 25.96 -14.21
C ASP A 75 1.72 26.27 -13.95
N ASP A 76 2.40 25.46 -13.13
CA ASP A 76 3.84 25.55 -12.95
C ASP A 76 4.58 24.97 -14.16
N THR A 77 5.62 25.67 -14.61
CA THR A 77 6.50 25.13 -15.66
C THR A 77 7.31 23.94 -15.13
N PRO A 78 7.68 22.98 -16.00
CA PRO A 78 8.50 21.82 -15.61
C PRO A 78 9.75 22.20 -14.83
N ASP A 79 10.45 23.26 -15.23
CA ASP A 79 11.66 23.74 -14.55
C ASP A 79 11.42 24.14 -13.09
N ARG A 80 10.18 24.49 -12.70
CA ARG A 80 9.82 24.85 -11.32
C ARG A 80 9.52 23.64 -10.45
N PHE A 81 8.81 22.64 -10.96
CA PHE A 81 8.39 21.50 -10.14
C PHE A 81 9.35 20.29 -10.24
N ILE A 82 10.16 20.18 -11.30
CA ILE A 82 11.15 19.09 -11.43
C ILE A 82 12.12 19.03 -10.23
N PRO A 83 12.68 20.15 -9.73
CA PRO A 83 13.52 20.11 -8.53
C PRO A 83 12.81 19.51 -7.30
N HIS A 84 11.50 19.78 -7.16
CA HIS A 84 10.68 19.21 -6.09
C HIS A 84 10.44 17.70 -6.30
N VAL A 85 10.18 17.28 -7.54
CA VAL A 85 10.05 15.85 -7.90
C VAL A 85 11.33 15.07 -7.59
N ILE A 86 12.50 15.66 -7.88
CA ILE A 86 13.79 15.04 -7.58
C ILE A 86 14.02 14.97 -6.06
N ALA A 87 13.72 16.05 -5.34
CA ALA A 87 13.97 16.11 -3.89
C ALA A 87 13.11 15.14 -3.08
N THR A 88 11.87 14.91 -3.50
CA THR A 88 10.93 13.99 -2.83
C THR A 88 11.12 12.53 -3.25
N ALA A 89 11.79 12.29 -4.38
CA ALA A 89 12.08 10.96 -4.93
C ALA A 89 10.84 10.05 -5.13
N HIS A 90 9.63 10.62 -5.16
CA HIS A 90 8.42 9.85 -5.41
C HIS A 90 8.28 9.46 -6.88
N SER A 91 7.68 8.30 -7.13
CA SER A 91 7.42 7.83 -8.51
C SER A 91 6.19 8.47 -9.15
N ARG A 92 5.27 9.00 -8.34
CA ARG A 92 3.94 9.49 -8.77
C ARG A 92 3.56 10.72 -7.98
N PHE A 93 2.94 11.70 -8.65
CA PHE A 93 2.49 12.94 -8.06
C PHE A 93 1.06 13.23 -8.49
N PRO A 94 0.15 13.51 -7.55
CA PRO A 94 -1.12 14.11 -7.90
C PRO A 94 -0.89 15.52 -8.46
N VAL A 95 -1.62 15.82 -9.54
CA VAL A 95 -1.56 17.11 -10.22
C VAL A 95 -2.86 17.85 -9.98
N ILE A 96 -2.74 19.12 -9.59
CA ILE A 96 -3.85 20.02 -9.28
C ILE A 96 -3.91 21.18 -10.27
N ASP A 97 -5.11 21.75 -10.44
CA ASP A 97 -5.30 22.99 -11.21
C ASP A 97 -5.45 24.19 -10.26
N ARG A 98 -6.60 24.34 -9.61
CA ARG A 98 -6.91 25.54 -8.81
C ARG A 98 -6.43 25.47 -7.37
N ASP A 99 -6.74 24.35 -6.71
CA ASP A 99 -6.49 24.14 -5.28
C ASP A 99 -6.23 22.66 -5.00
N ARG A 100 -5.93 22.34 -3.73
CA ARG A 100 -5.57 20.97 -3.32
C ARG A 100 -6.73 19.97 -3.41
N ASP A 101 -7.97 20.44 -3.56
CA ASP A 101 -9.15 19.58 -3.74
C ASP A 101 -9.42 19.28 -5.22
N ASP A 102 -8.87 20.09 -6.14
CA ASP A 102 -9.03 19.95 -7.59
C ASP A 102 -7.91 19.11 -8.22
N VAL A 103 -7.87 17.81 -7.89
CA VAL A 103 -6.93 16.85 -8.48
C VAL A 103 -7.41 16.42 -9.87
N ILE A 104 -6.68 16.84 -10.90
CA ILE A 104 -7.02 16.61 -12.31
C ILE A 104 -6.39 15.33 -12.89
N GLY A 105 -5.41 14.74 -12.21
CA GLY A 105 -4.77 13.50 -12.63
C GLY A 105 -3.49 13.17 -11.86
N ILE A 106 -2.81 12.10 -12.28
CA ILE A 106 -1.56 11.63 -11.70
C ILE A 106 -0.46 11.70 -12.76
N LEU A 107 0.64 12.36 -12.42
CA LEU A 107 1.87 12.39 -13.20
C LEU A 107 2.82 11.30 -12.70
N LEU A 108 3.47 10.58 -13.63
CA LEU A 108 4.55 9.66 -13.30
C LEU A 108 5.88 10.38 -13.51
N ALA A 109 6.74 10.39 -12.49
CA ALA A 109 8.02 11.09 -12.53
C ALA A 109 8.89 10.65 -13.71
N LYS A 110 8.90 9.34 -14.02
CA LYS A 110 9.64 8.77 -15.16
C LYS A 110 9.23 9.35 -16.52
N ASP A 111 8.02 9.88 -16.65
CA ASP A 111 7.58 10.43 -17.93
C ASP A 111 8.25 11.79 -18.20
N LEU A 112 8.77 12.47 -17.16
CA LEU A 112 9.59 13.68 -17.27
C LEU A 112 10.93 13.43 -17.99
N LEU A 113 11.34 12.17 -18.19
CA LEU A 113 12.49 11.85 -19.04
C LEU A 113 12.29 12.34 -20.49
N ARG A 114 11.03 12.42 -20.96
CA ARG A 114 10.69 12.97 -22.29
C ARG A 114 10.98 14.46 -22.41
N TYR A 115 10.82 15.21 -21.31
CA TYR A 115 11.18 16.63 -21.25
C TYR A 115 12.67 16.82 -21.55
N TYR A 116 13.52 16.03 -20.89
CA TYR A 116 14.96 16.08 -21.07
C TYR A 116 15.44 15.54 -22.43
N ALA A 117 14.67 14.64 -23.05
CA ALA A 117 14.94 14.17 -24.40
C ALA A 117 14.71 15.25 -25.49
N GLY A 118 14.10 16.38 -25.15
CA GLY A 118 13.86 17.49 -26.07
C GLY A 118 12.73 17.22 -27.06
N GLU A 119 11.71 16.43 -26.68
CA GLU A 119 10.51 16.27 -27.51
C GLU A 119 9.82 17.64 -27.70
N GLU A 120 9.60 18.05 -28.96
CA GLU A 120 9.11 19.39 -29.34
C GLU A 120 7.70 19.71 -28.78
N GLU A 121 6.92 18.69 -28.41
CA GLU A 121 5.54 18.79 -27.91
C GLU A 121 5.41 18.29 -26.46
N PHE A 122 6.32 18.69 -25.57
CA PHE A 122 6.20 18.35 -24.16
C PHE A 122 5.03 19.12 -23.51
N ASN A 123 3.95 18.41 -23.20
CA ASN A 123 2.80 18.94 -22.48
C ASN A 123 2.41 18.01 -21.33
N VAL A 124 2.54 18.52 -20.09
CA VAL A 124 2.23 17.76 -18.86
C VAL A 124 0.79 17.26 -18.86
N ARG A 125 -0.17 18.04 -19.39
CA ARG A 125 -1.60 17.68 -19.40
C ARG A 125 -1.85 16.38 -20.20
N ASP A 126 -1.10 16.16 -21.27
CA ASP A 126 -1.27 15.00 -22.14
C ASP A 126 -0.69 13.70 -21.52
N MET A 127 0.09 13.85 -20.46
CA MET A 127 0.78 12.76 -19.76
C MET A 127 0.05 12.34 -18.48
N LEU A 128 -0.95 13.11 -18.06
CA LEU A 128 -1.73 12.83 -16.87
C LEU A 128 -2.53 11.54 -17.05
N ARG A 129 -2.41 10.67 -16.06
CA ARG A 129 -3.26 9.49 -15.95
C ARG A 129 -4.47 9.82 -15.07
N PRO A 130 -5.65 9.24 -15.34
CA PRO A 130 -6.83 9.47 -14.51
C PRO A 130 -6.55 9.10 -13.05
N ALA A 131 -6.94 10.00 -12.12
CA ALA A 131 -6.90 9.71 -10.70
C ALA A 131 -8.07 8.79 -10.32
N VAL A 132 -7.79 7.79 -9.47
CA VAL A 132 -8.83 6.94 -8.86
C VAL A 132 -9.18 7.52 -7.49
N PHE A 133 -10.46 7.72 -7.23
CA PHE A 133 -10.94 8.24 -5.95
C PHE A 133 -11.55 7.12 -5.11
N VAL A 134 -11.21 7.08 -3.83
CA VAL A 134 -11.71 6.09 -2.87
C VAL A 134 -12.14 6.75 -1.57
N PRO A 135 -13.20 6.27 -0.90
CA PRO A 135 -13.60 6.80 0.39
C PRO A 135 -12.64 6.32 1.50
N GLU A 136 -12.47 7.15 2.54
CA GLU A 136 -11.70 6.84 3.76
C GLU A 136 -12.06 5.51 4.41
N SER A 137 -13.33 5.11 4.32
CA SER A 137 -13.88 3.91 4.94
C SER A 137 -13.65 2.62 4.13
N LYS A 138 -13.07 2.70 2.92
CA LYS A 138 -12.79 1.50 2.11
C LYS A 138 -11.79 0.60 2.86
N ARG A 139 -12.02 -0.71 2.86
CA ARG A 139 -11.12 -1.68 3.48
C ARG A 139 -9.86 -1.90 2.65
N LEU A 140 -8.70 -2.04 3.30
CA LEU A 140 -7.41 -2.18 2.62
C LEU A 140 -7.31 -3.46 1.78
N ASN A 141 -7.85 -4.59 2.27
CA ASN A 141 -7.87 -5.83 1.49
C ASN A 141 -8.70 -5.72 0.18
N VAL A 142 -9.71 -4.85 0.14
CA VAL A 142 -10.48 -4.55 -1.07
C VAL A 142 -9.67 -3.63 -1.97
N LEU A 143 -9.08 -2.57 -1.41
CA LEU A 143 -8.24 -1.64 -2.16
C LEU A 143 -7.03 -2.35 -2.82
N LEU A 144 -6.35 -3.24 -2.11
CA LEU A 144 -5.22 -4.02 -2.64
C LEU A 144 -5.63 -4.86 -3.85
N ARG A 145 -6.83 -5.47 -3.81
CA ARG A 145 -7.37 -6.22 -4.95
C ARG A 145 -7.65 -5.30 -6.14
N GLU A 146 -8.20 -4.12 -5.91
CA GLU A 146 -8.44 -3.12 -6.96
C GLU A 146 -7.14 -2.61 -7.57
N PHE A 147 -6.12 -2.29 -6.77
CA PHE A 147 -4.81 -1.90 -7.26
C PHE A 147 -4.19 -2.96 -8.17
N ARG A 148 -4.23 -4.24 -7.75
CA ARG A 148 -3.73 -5.36 -8.56
C ARG A 148 -4.53 -5.57 -9.85
N ALA A 149 -5.85 -5.47 -9.80
CA ALA A 149 -6.71 -5.69 -10.96
C ALA A 149 -6.58 -4.58 -12.01
N ASN A 150 -6.52 -3.32 -11.56
CA ASN A 150 -6.50 -2.16 -12.43
C ASN A 150 -5.08 -1.72 -12.82
N ARG A 151 -4.04 -2.34 -12.25
CA ARG A 151 -2.63 -1.91 -12.38
C ARG A 151 -2.43 -0.44 -11.99
N ASN A 152 -3.21 0.02 -11.01
CA ASN A 152 -3.10 1.34 -10.41
C ASN A 152 -2.35 1.21 -9.08
N HIS A 153 -1.48 2.18 -8.81
CA HIS A 153 -0.58 2.15 -7.65
C HIS A 153 -0.81 3.32 -6.69
N MET A 154 -1.74 4.22 -7.01
CA MET A 154 -2.08 5.39 -6.20
C MET A 154 -3.56 5.68 -6.35
N ALA A 155 -4.21 6.04 -5.25
CA ALA A 155 -5.57 6.53 -5.22
C ALA A 155 -5.64 7.79 -4.36
N ILE A 156 -6.54 8.71 -4.73
CA ILE A 156 -6.87 9.90 -3.98
C ILE A 156 -8.00 9.54 -3.01
N VAL A 157 -7.81 9.89 -1.75
CA VAL A 157 -8.79 9.61 -0.70
C VAL A 157 -9.73 10.80 -0.57
N VAL A 158 -11.03 10.54 -0.54
CA VAL A 158 -12.06 11.56 -0.38
C VAL A 158 -12.82 11.39 0.93
N ASP A 159 -13.17 12.52 1.54
CA ASP A 159 -14.03 12.59 2.72
C ASP A 159 -15.53 12.47 2.34
N GLU A 160 -16.41 12.53 3.33
CA GLU A 160 -17.86 12.43 3.13
C GLU A 160 -18.48 13.63 2.40
N TYR A 161 -17.75 14.74 2.31
CA TYR A 161 -18.17 15.97 1.63
C TYR A 161 -17.60 16.07 0.20
N GLY A 162 -16.80 15.08 -0.22
CA GLY A 162 -16.16 15.03 -1.53
C GLY A 162 -14.86 15.83 -1.62
N GLY A 163 -14.34 16.33 -0.48
CA GLY A 163 -13.03 16.96 -0.41
C GLY A 163 -11.90 15.94 -0.42
N VAL A 164 -10.70 16.36 -0.82
CA VAL A 164 -9.53 15.48 -0.79
C VAL A 164 -9.03 15.36 0.65
N ALA A 165 -9.13 14.15 1.21
CA ALA A 165 -8.65 13.81 2.54
C ALA A 165 -7.15 13.45 2.54
N GLY A 166 -6.65 12.91 1.43
CA GLY A 166 -5.28 12.40 1.33
C GLY A 166 -5.02 11.60 0.06
N LEU A 167 -3.96 10.80 0.08
CA LEU A 167 -3.69 9.76 -0.91
C LEU A 167 -3.26 8.46 -0.24
N VAL A 168 -3.35 7.36 -0.97
CA VAL A 168 -2.85 6.05 -0.54
C VAL A 168 -2.24 5.34 -1.74
N THR A 169 -1.14 4.63 -1.51
CA THR A 169 -0.42 3.88 -2.53
C THR A 169 -0.53 2.38 -2.32
N ILE A 170 -0.17 1.59 -3.34
CA ILE A 170 -0.12 0.13 -3.17
C ILE A 170 1.02 -0.26 -2.24
N GLU A 171 2.11 0.50 -2.28
CA GLU A 171 3.29 0.35 -1.45
C GLU A 171 2.94 0.51 0.04
N ASP A 172 2.11 1.49 0.42
CA ASP A 172 1.64 1.66 1.81
C ASP A 172 0.86 0.43 2.31
N VAL A 173 0.01 -0.14 1.45
CA VAL A 173 -0.78 -1.33 1.79
C VAL A 173 0.10 -2.57 1.91
N LEU A 174 1.10 -2.72 1.03
CA LEU A 174 2.07 -3.81 1.09
C LEU A 174 2.99 -3.69 2.30
N GLY A 175 3.37 -2.48 2.70
CA GLY A 175 4.16 -2.23 3.91
C GLY A 175 3.45 -2.73 5.17
N GLN A 176 2.11 -2.64 5.25
CA GLN A 176 1.36 -3.23 6.37
C GLN A 176 1.41 -4.76 6.42
N ILE A 177 1.73 -5.42 5.30
CA ILE A 177 1.85 -6.88 5.23
C ILE A 177 3.29 -7.30 5.48
N VAL A 178 4.23 -6.65 4.80
CA VAL A 178 5.63 -7.08 4.77
C VAL A 178 6.43 -6.50 5.95
N GLY A 179 5.97 -5.39 6.55
CA GLY A 179 6.74 -4.59 7.49
C GLY A 179 7.62 -3.56 6.77
N GLU A 180 8.50 -2.91 7.52
CA GLU A 180 9.56 -2.05 6.95
C GLU A 180 10.42 -2.89 6.01
N ILE A 181 10.56 -2.45 4.76
CA ILE A 181 11.50 -3.03 3.80
C ILE A 181 12.71 -2.11 3.83
N GLU A 182 13.87 -2.61 4.29
CA GLU A 182 15.14 -1.89 4.20
C GLU A 182 15.38 -1.49 2.74
N ASP A 183 15.48 -0.19 2.48
CA ASP A 183 15.78 0.33 1.14
C ASP A 183 17.23 0.00 0.79
N GLU A 184 17.56 -0.13 -0.50
CA GLU A 184 18.93 -0.37 -0.96
C GLU A 184 19.89 0.77 -0.57
N TYR A 185 19.35 1.91 -0.13
CA TYR A 185 20.07 3.09 0.36
C TYR A 185 20.09 3.22 1.89
N ASP A 186 19.42 2.33 2.63
CA ASP A 186 19.54 2.24 4.08
C ASP A 186 20.88 1.58 4.39
N LEU A 187 21.95 2.39 4.38
CA LEU A 187 23.25 1.95 4.85
C LEU A 187 23.17 1.69 6.35
N ASP A 188 23.31 0.43 6.73
CA ASP A 188 23.52 -0.04 8.09
C ASP A 188 24.52 0.86 8.84
N GLU A 189 24.08 1.59 9.87
CA GLU A 189 24.96 2.21 10.87
C GLU A 189 25.60 1.14 11.81
N THR A 190 25.54 -0.14 11.47
CA THR A 190 25.98 -1.24 12.32
C THR A 190 26.88 -2.26 11.63
N GLU A 191 27.98 -1.81 11.01
CA GLU A 191 29.16 -2.67 10.83
C GLU A 191 30.47 -1.94 11.18
N ASP A 192 30.59 -1.50 12.44
CA ASP A 192 31.87 -1.12 13.04
C ASP A 192 32.38 -2.23 13.98
N HIS A 193 32.46 -3.45 13.47
CA HIS A 193 33.09 -4.59 14.16
C HIS A 193 34.09 -5.29 13.24
N ILE A 194 35.06 -4.53 12.70
CA ILE A 194 36.32 -5.14 12.27
C ILE A 194 37.07 -5.55 13.53
N LEU A 195 37.00 -6.84 13.87
CA LEU A 195 37.91 -7.46 14.82
C LEU A 195 39.35 -7.27 14.30
N GLN A 196 40.10 -6.38 14.95
CA GLN A 196 41.55 -6.46 14.92
C GLN A 196 41.96 -7.71 15.71
N GLU A 197 42.35 -8.76 14.99
CA GLU A 197 43.25 -9.77 15.53
C GLU A 197 44.56 -9.76 14.74
N GLY A 198 45.65 -9.48 15.47
CA GLY A 198 46.97 -10.10 15.29
C GLY A 198 47.81 -9.67 14.11
#